data_AF-A0AAC8ZHG5-F1
#
_entry.id   AF-A0AAC8ZHG5-F1
#
_cell.length_a   1.000
_cell.length_b   1.000
_cell.length_c   1.000
_cell.angle_alpha   90.00
_cell.angle_beta   90.00
_cell.angle_gamma   90.00
#
_symmetry.space_group_name_H-M   'P 1'
#
loop_
_entity.id
_entity.type
_entity.pdbx_description
1 polymer ?
#
loop_
_entity_poly.entity_id
_entity_poly.type
_entity_poly.pdbx_seq_one_letter_code
_entity_poly.pdbx_strand_id
1 'polypeptide(L)'
;MWKRVLQVGLTAATLVLVVLGMTQLNVRENPQPAVNQSAKQDYQRTATYSPPGGRIDRHIYSQKQLRALTAITHSNQYRGNTSLDTVATQHVYQLDGRNLANIVGGDGVLQLYNESHFMTTPMVRAAAKFWNQVAGTTVVEVVARPEQSDEIIHDGKSSRSVLGGQTYNGRGILFYPANWHIQNLSRRNQLNWKEAALIHEVGHALGIPHLGGGPLGNNAAKAGVQTVELMAVWSVGRVGSPPENALGVKSTAMDAATLALAGLSWQRPRRLASGVLQKMNRVVLYDNGQVTTTRPN
;
A
#
# COMPACT_ATOMS: atom_id res chain seq x y z
N MET A 1 -3.17 57.24 39.36
CA MET A 1 -1.95 57.42 38.55
C MET A 1 -2.14 56.59 37.27
N TRP A 2 -2.81 57.06 36.20
CA TRP A 2 -2.41 58.10 35.23
C TRP A 2 -0.96 57.95 34.77
N LYS A 3 -0.76 57.25 33.64
CA LYS A 3 -0.15 57.79 32.41
C LYS A 3 -0.11 56.70 31.31
N ARG A 4 -0.91 56.93 30.25
CA ARG A 4 -0.65 56.44 28.88
C ARG A 4 0.27 57.45 28.20
N VAL A 5 1.31 57.02 27.46
CA VAL A 5 1.87 57.62 26.23
C VAL A 5 2.73 56.51 25.58
N LEU A 6 2.22 55.77 24.59
CA LEU A 6 2.51 55.90 23.16
C LEU A 6 3.98 56.20 22.80
N GLN A 7 4.70 55.20 22.30
CA GLN A 7 5.68 55.44 21.24
C GLN A 7 5.68 54.27 20.26
N VAL A 8 5.11 54.55 19.10
CA VAL A 8 5.18 53.79 17.85
C VAL A 8 6.53 54.12 17.21
N GLY A 9 7.30 53.11 16.84
CA GLY A 9 8.55 53.24 16.09
C GLY A 9 8.72 52.03 15.18
N LEU A 10 8.16 52.17 13.97
CA LEU A 10 8.10 51.20 12.90
C LEU A 10 9.45 51.19 12.15
N THR A 11 10.14 50.04 12.07
CA THR A 11 10.96 49.70 10.89
C THR A 11 11.03 48.19 10.76
N ALA A 12 10.41 47.72 9.67
CA ALA A 12 10.31 46.35 9.23
C ALA A 12 11.58 45.91 8.49
N ALA A 13 11.93 44.62 8.58
CA ALA A 13 12.34 43.80 7.44
C ALA A 13 12.56 42.32 7.86
N THR A 14 11.66 41.47 7.36
CA THR A 14 11.89 40.09 6.86
C THR A 14 12.57 39.03 7.77
N LEU A 15 11.79 38.05 8.26
CA LEU A 15 11.53 36.80 7.53
C LEU A 15 10.32 36.05 8.15
N VAL A 16 9.28 35.85 7.34
CA VAL A 16 8.10 35.01 7.58
C VAL A 16 8.25 33.77 6.70
N LEU A 17 7.83 32.57 7.19
CA LEU A 17 7.54 31.28 6.50
C LEU A 17 8.23 30.11 7.26
N VAL A 18 7.60 29.05 7.78
CA VAL A 18 6.24 28.50 7.73
C VAL A 18 5.99 27.72 9.03
N VAL A 19 5.02 28.16 9.83
CA VAL A 19 4.27 27.30 10.76
C VAL A 19 2.81 27.45 10.35
N LEU A 20 2.11 26.33 10.24
CA LEU A 20 0.68 26.13 9.92
C LEU A 20 0.41 25.41 8.59
N GLY A 21 0.51 24.08 8.67
CA GLY A 21 -0.30 23.13 7.93
C GLY A 21 -0.89 22.06 8.86
N MET A 22 -1.07 22.40 10.15
CA MET A 22 -1.76 21.59 11.14
C MET A 22 -2.62 22.52 11.99
N THR A 23 -3.93 22.52 11.73
CA THR A 23 -5.00 22.36 12.73
C THR A 23 -6.36 22.43 12.04
N GLN A 24 -7.24 21.53 12.48
CA GLN A 24 -8.68 21.43 12.19
C GLN A 24 -9.10 20.65 10.93
N LEU A 25 -9.13 19.32 11.07
CA LEU A 25 -10.43 18.64 10.97
C LEU A 25 -10.65 17.85 12.26
N ASN A 26 -11.62 18.33 13.03
CA ASN A 26 -12.06 17.81 14.31
C ASN A 26 -12.48 16.34 14.21
N VAL A 27 -12.25 15.64 15.33
CA VAL A 27 -13.00 14.45 15.72
C VAL A 27 -14.50 14.72 15.56
N ARG A 28 -15.15 13.94 14.69
CA ARG A 28 -16.51 13.48 14.92
C ARG A 28 -16.47 11.96 14.99
N GLU A 29 -16.57 11.45 16.21
CA GLU A 29 -17.22 10.18 16.46
C GLU A 29 -18.63 10.27 15.87
N ASN A 30 -18.90 9.45 14.86
CA ASN A 30 -20.25 9.04 14.51
C ASN A 30 -20.30 7.53 14.75
N PRO A 31 -21.13 7.04 15.69
CA PRO A 31 -21.38 5.62 15.81
C PRO A 31 -22.28 5.13 14.67
N GLN A 32 -21.96 3.94 14.13
CA GLN A 32 -22.79 3.01 13.33
C GLN A 32 -23.02 3.31 11.83
N PRO A 33 -23.38 2.32 10.96
CA PRO A 33 -23.80 0.93 11.22
C PRO A 33 -22.98 -0.15 10.49
N ALA A 34 -23.40 -1.40 10.65
CA ALA A 34 -22.85 -2.61 10.04
C ALA A 34 -22.67 -2.54 8.51
N VAL A 35 -21.60 -3.17 8.02
CA VAL A 35 -21.37 -3.65 6.63
C VAL A 35 -21.82 -2.71 5.52
N ASN A 36 -20.92 -1.85 5.02
CA ASN A 36 -21.12 -1.17 3.73
C ASN A 36 -20.21 -1.81 2.68
N GLN A 37 -20.75 -2.75 1.90
CA GLN A 37 -20.27 -2.94 0.53
C GLN A 37 -20.40 -1.57 -0.15
N SER A 38 -19.30 -0.97 -0.63
CA SER A 38 -19.41 0.25 -1.43
C SER A 38 -20.25 -0.08 -2.67
N ALA A 39 -21.15 0.84 -3.08
CA ALA A 39 -21.91 0.66 -4.32
C ALA A 39 -20.95 0.39 -5.47
N LYS A 40 -21.10 -0.81 -6.06
CA LYS A 40 -20.40 -1.26 -7.25
C LYS A 40 -20.60 -0.20 -8.35
N GLN A 41 -19.53 0.36 -8.90
CA GLN A 41 -19.66 1.19 -10.09
C GLN A 41 -20.08 0.29 -11.27
N ASP A 42 -20.82 0.82 -12.24
CA ASP A 42 -21.43 0.05 -13.34
C ASP A 42 -20.42 -0.81 -14.14
N TYR A 43 -19.14 -0.46 -14.09
CA TYR A 43 -18.05 -1.16 -14.78
C TYR A 43 -17.30 -2.20 -13.95
N GLN A 44 -17.41 -2.20 -12.61
CA GLN A 44 -16.68 -3.17 -11.78
C GLN A 44 -17.36 -4.53 -11.87
N ARG A 45 -16.63 -5.62 -11.64
CA ARG A 45 -17.18 -6.98 -11.51
C ARG A 45 -17.48 -7.28 -10.04
N THR A 46 -16.63 -6.79 -9.15
CA THR A 46 -16.64 -7.06 -7.71
C THR A 46 -16.75 -5.77 -6.91
N ALA A 47 -17.51 -5.80 -5.82
CA ALA A 47 -17.57 -4.68 -4.86
C ALA A 47 -16.48 -4.85 -3.80
N THR A 48 -16.04 -3.73 -3.20
CA THR A 48 -15.16 -3.75 -2.04
C THR A 48 -15.70 -4.67 -0.95
N TYR A 49 -14.84 -5.57 -0.48
CA TYR A 49 -15.16 -6.60 0.50
C TYR A 49 -14.27 -6.46 1.74
N SER A 50 -14.90 -6.54 2.91
CA SER A 50 -14.22 -6.87 4.15
C SER A 50 -15.11 -7.83 4.95
N PRO A 51 -14.55 -8.90 5.53
CA PRO A 51 -15.34 -9.85 6.29
C PRO A 51 -15.94 -9.17 7.52
N PRO A 52 -17.17 -9.50 7.94
CA PRO A 52 -17.78 -8.93 9.13
C PRO A 52 -16.88 -9.08 10.36
N GLY A 53 -16.59 -7.96 11.02
CA GLY A 53 -15.66 -7.90 12.16
C GLY A 53 -14.20 -8.28 11.83
N GLY A 54 -13.81 -8.31 10.56
CA GLY A 54 -12.45 -8.62 10.14
C GLY A 54 -12.09 -10.11 10.25
N ARG A 55 -13.07 -11.00 10.45
CA ARG A 55 -12.82 -12.43 10.68
C ARG A 55 -12.05 -13.07 9.53
N ILE A 56 -11.04 -13.87 9.89
CA ILE A 56 -10.27 -14.66 8.93
C ILE A 56 -10.63 -16.15 8.97
N ASP A 57 -10.35 -16.86 7.88
CA ASP A 57 -10.40 -18.33 7.88
C ASP A 57 -9.28 -18.92 8.75
N ARG A 58 -9.69 -19.71 9.76
CA ARG A 58 -8.79 -20.29 10.77
C ARG A 58 -8.31 -21.69 10.42
N HIS A 59 -8.79 -22.28 9.33
CA HIS A 59 -8.49 -23.66 8.92
C HIS A 59 -7.35 -23.76 7.91
N ILE A 60 -7.01 -22.66 7.24
CA ILE A 60 -5.94 -22.62 6.22
C ILE A 60 -4.53 -22.66 6.84
N TYR A 61 -4.30 -21.95 7.94
CA TYR A 61 -3.05 -21.97 8.70
C TYR A 61 -3.30 -22.39 10.14
N SER A 62 -2.44 -23.26 10.65
CA SER A 62 -2.43 -23.58 12.07
C SER A 62 -2.11 -22.35 12.92
N GLN A 63 -2.49 -22.37 14.20
CA GLN A 63 -2.18 -21.30 15.15
C GLN A 63 -0.68 -20.97 15.22
N LYS A 64 0.18 -21.99 15.13
CA LYS A 64 1.65 -21.80 15.09
C LYS A 64 2.08 -21.03 13.84
N GLN A 65 1.49 -21.34 12.69
CA GLN A 65 1.77 -20.64 11.44
C GLN A 65 1.25 -19.21 11.45
N LEU A 66 0.05 -18.97 11.99
CA LEU A 66 -0.48 -17.60 12.15
C LEU A 66 0.45 -16.74 13.01
N ARG A 67 0.92 -17.26 14.16
CA ARG A 67 1.91 -16.57 15.00
C ARG A 67 3.20 -16.27 14.26
N ALA A 68 3.69 -17.21 13.45
CA ALA A 68 4.90 -17.00 12.65
C ALA A 68 4.69 -15.93 11.56
N LEU A 69 3.57 -15.96 10.84
CA LEU A 69 3.24 -14.94 9.83
C LEU A 69 3.14 -13.54 10.48
N THR A 70 2.39 -13.41 11.57
CA THR A 70 2.28 -12.15 12.33
C THR A 70 3.63 -11.66 12.83
N ALA A 71 4.48 -12.55 13.36
CA ALA A 71 5.83 -12.15 13.79
C ALA A 71 6.69 -11.62 12.63
N ILE A 72 6.55 -12.20 11.43
CA ILE A 72 7.26 -11.71 10.23
C ILE A 72 6.77 -10.31 9.82
N THR A 73 5.49 -9.98 10.05
CA THR A 73 4.95 -8.63 9.75
C THR A 73 5.52 -7.51 10.61
N HIS A 74 6.29 -7.83 11.66
CA HIS A 74 6.88 -6.84 12.56
C HIS A 74 8.25 -6.31 12.12
N SER A 75 8.92 -6.91 11.13
CA SER A 75 10.28 -6.55 10.68
C SER A 75 11.32 -6.41 11.82
N ASN A 76 12.56 -6.08 11.48
CA ASN A 76 13.66 -5.90 12.44
C ASN A 76 14.20 -4.46 12.53
N GLN A 77 14.01 -3.63 11.50
CA GLN A 77 14.67 -2.31 11.43
C GLN A 77 13.73 -1.12 11.67
N TYR A 78 12.42 -1.33 11.61
CA TYR A 78 11.39 -0.33 11.94
C TYR A 78 10.20 -1.12 12.47
N ARG A 79 9.71 -0.82 13.69
CA ARG A 79 8.67 -1.63 14.35
C ARG A 79 7.49 -1.72 13.39
N GLY A 80 7.28 -2.91 12.82
CA GLY A 80 6.33 -3.18 11.76
C GLY A 80 4.89 -3.02 12.22
N ASN A 81 3.98 -3.66 11.51
CA ASN A 81 2.55 -3.40 11.71
C ASN A 81 1.99 -4.24 12.87
N THR A 82 2.23 -3.81 14.11
CA THR A 82 1.67 -4.46 15.32
C THR A 82 0.15 -4.45 15.33
N SER A 83 -0.50 -3.60 14.54
CA SER A 83 -1.96 -3.63 14.41
C SER A 83 -2.46 -4.94 13.79
N LEU A 84 -1.59 -5.74 13.15
CA LEU A 84 -1.89 -7.09 12.66
C LEU A 84 -1.72 -8.19 13.73
N ASP A 85 -1.35 -7.86 14.97
CA ASP A 85 -1.24 -8.83 16.07
C ASP A 85 -2.56 -9.55 16.38
N THR A 86 -3.67 -8.89 16.08
CA THR A 86 -5.03 -9.43 16.24
C THR A 86 -5.28 -10.65 15.36
N VAL A 87 -4.49 -10.84 14.29
CA VAL A 87 -4.61 -12.00 13.41
C VAL A 87 -4.25 -13.29 14.14
N ALA A 88 -3.14 -13.28 14.87
CA ALA A 88 -2.69 -14.45 15.62
C ALA A 88 -3.39 -14.59 16.97
N THR A 89 -3.88 -13.50 17.57
CA THR A 89 -4.46 -13.52 18.92
C THR A 89 -5.98 -13.64 18.93
N GLN A 90 -6.66 -12.95 18.01
CA GLN A 90 -8.12 -12.82 17.96
C GLN A 90 -8.73 -13.33 16.64
N HIS A 91 -7.90 -13.75 15.69
CA HIS A 91 -8.32 -14.23 14.36
C HIS A 91 -9.12 -13.18 13.58
N VAL A 92 -8.68 -11.92 13.69
CA VAL A 92 -9.21 -10.79 12.91
C VAL A 92 -8.10 -10.05 12.20
N TYR A 93 -8.34 -9.72 10.93
CA TYR A 93 -7.45 -8.95 10.07
C TYR A 93 -7.94 -7.50 10.00
N GLN A 94 -7.29 -6.64 10.78
CA GLN A 94 -7.66 -5.24 10.98
C GLN A 94 -6.42 -4.37 11.03
N LEU A 95 -6.56 -3.10 10.64
CA LEU A 95 -5.58 -2.05 10.85
C LEU A 95 -6.19 -1.03 11.81
N ASP A 96 -5.55 -0.82 12.95
CA ASP A 96 -6.00 0.12 14.00
C ASP A 96 -7.48 -0.08 14.38
N GLY A 97 -7.89 -1.34 14.53
CA GLY A 97 -9.26 -1.74 14.88
C GLY A 97 -10.29 -1.64 13.73
N ARG A 98 -9.84 -1.29 12.52
CA ARG A 98 -10.71 -1.20 11.33
C ARG A 98 -10.46 -2.38 10.40
N ASN A 99 -11.54 -2.97 9.89
CA ASN A 99 -11.42 -4.06 8.91
C ASN A 99 -10.67 -3.57 7.66
N LEU A 100 -9.70 -4.35 7.21
CA LEU A 100 -9.03 -4.07 5.96
C LEU A 100 -9.89 -4.58 4.81
N ALA A 101 -10.19 -3.66 3.90
CA ALA A 101 -10.93 -3.95 2.70
C ALA A 101 -10.00 -4.44 1.59
N ASN A 102 -10.55 -5.28 0.71
CA ASN A 102 -9.95 -5.69 -0.55
C ASN A 102 -11.02 -5.68 -1.64
N ILE A 103 -10.59 -5.86 -2.87
CA ILE A 103 -11.46 -5.89 -4.06
C ILE A 103 -11.23 -7.16 -4.88
N VAL A 104 -10.65 -8.18 -4.26
CA VAL A 104 -10.34 -9.43 -4.94
C VAL A 104 -11.64 -10.11 -5.32
N GLY A 105 -11.73 -10.55 -6.57
CA GLY A 105 -12.91 -11.21 -7.11
C GLY A 105 -13.33 -12.42 -6.31
N GLY A 106 -14.59 -12.82 -6.46
CA GLY A 106 -15.10 -14.06 -5.85
C GLY A 106 -14.38 -15.33 -6.32
N ASP A 107 -13.55 -15.26 -7.37
CA ASP A 107 -12.65 -16.31 -7.85
C ASP A 107 -11.28 -16.32 -7.10
N GLY A 108 -11.03 -15.35 -6.22
CA GLY A 108 -9.76 -15.19 -5.52
C GLY A 108 -8.65 -14.60 -6.39
N VAL A 109 -9.01 -13.88 -7.46
CA VAL A 109 -8.10 -13.17 -8.36
C VAL A 109 -8.57 -11.72 -8.51
N LEU A 110 -7.65 -10.78 -8.41
CA LEU A 110 -7.86 -9.38 -8.71
C LEU A 110 -7.71 -9.16 -10.22
N GLN A 111 -8.81 -8.91 -10.91
CA GLN A 111 -8.81 -8.57 -12.34
C GLN A 111 -8.62 -7.06 -12.52
N LEU A 112 -7.53 -6.65 -13.16
CA LEU A 112 -7.17 -5.25 -13.40
C LEU A 112 -7.41 -4.87 -14.86
N TYR A 113 -8.13 -3.77 -15.08
CA TYR A 113 -8.19 -3.10 -16.38
C TYR A 113 -7.36 -1.81 -16.35
N ASN A 114 -6.62 -1.55 -17.41
CA ASN A 114 -5.77 -0.36 -17.51
C ASN A 114 -6.38 0.66 -18.46
N GLU A 115 -6.88 1.77 -17.91
CA GLU A 115 -7.30 2.96 -18.66
C GLU A 115 -6.22 4.06 -18.64
N SER A 116 -5.25 3.96 -17.73
CA SER A 116 -4.18 4.94 -17.59
C SER A 116 -3.26 4.98 -18.82
N HIS A 117 -2.97 6.19 -19.29
CA HIS A 117 -1.93 6.46 -20.28
C HIS A 117 -0.56 6.62 -19.62
N PHE A 118 -0.52 7.04 -18.35
CA PHE A 118 0.72 7.21 -17.61
C PHE A 118 1.32 5.88 -17.14
N MET A 119 0.50 4.97 -16.59
CA MET A 119 0.86 3.61 -16.25
C MET A 119 0.54 2.70 -17.43
N THR A 120 1.58 2.31 -18.17
CA THR A 120 1.38 1.54 -19.40
C THR A 120 0.92 0.11 -19.11
N THR A 121 0.19 -0.52 -20.02
CA THR A 121 -0.25 -1.92 -19.87
C THR A 121 0.90 -2.90 -19.59
N PRO A 122 2.10 -2.78 -20.21
CA PRO A 122 3.27 -3.57 -19.82
C PRO A 122 3.67 -3.44 -18.34
N MET A 123 3.57 -2.23 -17.76
CA MET A 123 3.81 -2.01 -16.33
C MET A 123 2.74 -2.71 -15.49
N VAL A 124 1.46 -2.56 -15.84
CA VAL A 124 0.37 -3.27 -15.12
C VAL A 124 0.57 -4.79 -15.14
N ARG A 125 1.02 -5.35 -16.27
CA ARG A 125 1.38 -6.77 -16.37
C ARG A 125 2.60 -7.14 -15.52
N ALA A 126 3.60 -6.27 -15.42
CA ALA A 126 4.76 -6.48 -14.56
C ALA A 126 4.38 -6.43 -13.08
N ALA A 127 3.55 -5.47 -12.65
CA ALA A 127 3.00 -5.44 -11.30
C ALA A 127 2.15 -6.67 -10.96
N ALA A 128 1.31 -7.14 -11.88
CA ALA A 128 0.57 -8.39 -11.72
C ALA A 128 1.52 -9.59 -11.58
N LYS A 129 2.54 -9.67 -12.43
CA LYS A 129 3.57 -10.72 -12.37
C LYS A 129 4.34 -10.68 -11.05
N PHE A 130 4.66 -9.50 -10.54
CA PHE A 130 5.33 -9.32 -9.25
C PHE A 130 4.52 -9.96 -8.12
N TRP A 131 3.25 -9.57 -7.96
CA TRP A 131 2.39 -10.11 -6.90
C TRP A 131 2.09 -11.60 -7.07
N ASN A 132 1.93 -12.09 -8.31
CA ASN A 132 1.77 -13.52 -8.58
C ASN A 132 3.01 -14.33 -8.15
N GLN A 133 4.21 -13.79 -8.37
CA GLN A 133 5.44 -14.43 -7.91
C GLN A 133 5.58 -14.41 -6.39
N VAL A 134 5.19 -13.32 -5.72
CA VAL A 134 5.15 -13.22 -4.25
C VAL A 134 4.15 -14.24 -3.69
N ALA A 135 2.96 -14.34 -4.28
CA ALA A 135 1.92 -15.28 -3.88
C ALA A 135 2.30 -16.74 -4.12
N GLY A 136 3.14 -17.01 -5.13
CA GLY A 136 3.43 -18.35 -5.64
C GLY A 136 2.30 -18.96 -6.48
N THR A 137 1.28 -18.16 -6.82
CA THR A 137 0.12 -18.54 -7.62
C THR A 137 -0.51 -17.28 -8.25
N THR A 138 -1.46 -17.45 -9.17
CA THR A 138 -2.18 -16.32 -9.75
C THR A 138 -3.15 -15.72 -8.73
N VAL A 139 -2.94 -14.44 -8.42
CA VAL A 139 -3.78 -13.59 -7.58
C VAL A 139 -4.10 -12.25 -8.23
N VAL A 140 -3.39 -11.87 -9.30
CA VAL A 140 -3.67 -10.69 -10.13
C VAL A 140 -3.65 -11.07 -11.60
N GLU A 141 -4.63 -10.60 -12.36
CA GLU A 141 -4.73 -10.79 -13.80
C GLU A 141 -5.06 -9.46 -14.50
N VAL A 142 -4.51 -9.24 -15.70
CA VAL A 142 -4.78 -8.02 -16.49
C VAL A 142 -5.75 -8.37 -17.61
N VAL A 143 -6.94 -7.78 -17.55
CA VAL A 143 -8.03 -8.01 -18.51
C VAL A 143 -8.04 -7.03 -19.66
N ALA A 144 -8.72 -7.40 -20.73
CA ALA A 144 -8.80 -6.60 -21.95
C ALA A 144 -9.93 -5.55 -21.91
N ARG A 145 -10.95 -5.74 -21.06
CA ARG A 145 -12.16 -4.94 -21.07
C ARG A 145 -12.60 -4.54 -19.65
N PRO A 146 -13.17 -3.34 -19.47
CA PRO A 146 -13.53 -2.82 -18.15
C PRO A 146 -14.55 -3.71 -17.43
N GLU A 147 -15.54 -4.28 -18.13
CA GLU A 147 -16.57 -5.14 -17.54
C GLU A 147 -16.03 -6.45 -16.95
N GLN A 148 -14.80 -6.83 -17.29
CA GLN A 148 -14.13 -8.01 -16.75
C GLN A 148 -13.31 -7.69 -15.48
N SER A 149 -13.15 -6.41 -15.15
CA SER A 149 -12.25 -5.95 -14.10
C SER A 149 -12.94 -5.85 -12.74
N ASP A 150 -12.20 -6.15 -11.68
CA ASP A 150 -12.57 -5.81 -10.32
C ASP A 150 -12.10 -4.40 -9.96
N GLU A 151 -11.00 -3.94 -10.60
CA GLU A 151 -10.43 -2.61 -10.41
C GLU A 151 -9.92 -2.03 -11.72
N ILE A 152 -10.07 -0.71 -11.89
CA ILE A 152 -9.53 0.04 -13.01
C ILE A 152 -8.38 0.95 -12.54
N ILE A 153 -7.36 1.09 -13.38
CA ILE A 153 -6.26 2.04 -13.18
C ILE A 153 -6.51 3.27 -14.06
N HIS A 154 -6.53 4.46 -13.47
CA HIS A 154 -6.86 5.73 -14.14
C HIS A 154 -5.78 6.81 -13.95
N ASP A 155 -5.83 7.84 -14.81
CA ASP A 155 -5.08 9.08 -14.64
C ASP A 155 -5.97 10.20 -14.07
N GLY A 156 -5.59 10.71 -12.90
CA GLY A 156 -6.16 11.90 -12.28
C GLY A 156 -5.44 13.19 -12.69
N LYS A 157 -6.15 14.32 -12.66
CA LYS A 157 -5.61 15.63 -13.10
C LYS A 157 -4.56 16.22 -12.14
N SER A 158 -4.87 16.32 -10.85
CA SER A 158 -3.92 16.71 -9.80
C SER A 158 -4.52 16.46 -8.42
N SER A 159 -3.67 16.16 -7.45
CA SER A 159 -4.01 16.04 -6.02
C SER A 159 -2.89 16.64 -5.18
N ARG A 160 -3.15 17.01 -3.93
CA ARG A 160 -2.21 17.65 -2.99
C ARG A 160 -0.95 16.80 -2.70
N SER A 161 -0.02 16.74 -3.65
CA SER A 161 1.29 16.07 -3.58
C SER A 161 1.28 14.53 -3.55
N VAL A 162 0.14 13.87 -3.79
CA VAL A 162 0.05 12.40 -3.86
C VAL A 162 0.40 11.90 -5.26
N LEU A 163 1.26 10.88 -5.37
CA LEU A 163 1.67 10.33 -6.68
C LEU A 163 0.64 9.37 -7.28
N GLY A 164 -0.02 8.60 -6.41
CA GLY A 164 -1.13 7.72 -6.73
C GLY A 164 -1.81 7.22 -5.46
N GLY A 165 -2.93 6.51 -5.60
CA GLY A 165 -3.67 5.95 -4.48
C GLY A 165 -4.80 5.02 -4.92
N GLN A 166 -4.94 3.91 -4.21
CA GLN A 166 -6.14 3.08 -4.22
C GLN A 166 -7.20 3.74 -3.33
N THR A 167 -8.40 3.91 -3.88
CA THR A 167 -9.40 4.82 -3.31
C THR A 167 -10.38 4.18 -2.32
N TYR A 168 -10.43 2.84 -2.25
CA TYR A 168 -11.36 2.02 -1.46
C TYR A 168 -12.85 2.39 -1.59
N ASN A 169 -13.20 3.27 -2.52
CA ASN A 169 -14.54 3.82 -2.74
C ASN A 169 -15.10 3.47 -4.13
N GLY A 170 -14.46 2.52 -4.81
CA GLY A 170 -14.84 2.06 -6.13
C GLY A 170 -14.38 2.95 -7.29
N ARG A 171 -13.51 3.94 -7.07
CA ARG A 171 -12.96 4.80 -8.15
C ARG A 171 -11.64 4.30 -8.73
N GLY A 172 -11.29 3.05 -8.52
CA GLY A 172 -10.04 2.53 -9.06
C GLY A 172 -8.80 2.89 -8.25
N ILE A 173 -7.68 2.55 -8.87
CA ILE A 173 -6.36 3.05 -8.55
C ILE A 173 -6.14 4.31 -9.41
N LEU A 174 -5.89 5.45 -8.78
CA LEU A 174 -5.59 6.69 -9.49
C LEU A 174 -4.12 7.04 -9.40
N PHE A 175 -3.52 7.42 -10.52
CA PHE A 175 -2.20 8.07 -10.57
C PHE A 175 -2.36 9.53 -11.00
N TYR A 176 -1.50 10.42 -10.52
CA TYR A 176 -1.59 11.86 -10.82
C TYR A 176 -0.36 12.32 -11.60
N PRO A 177 -0.30 12.15 -12.94
CA PRO A 177 0.93 12.37 -13.72
C PRO A 177 1.56 13.75 -13.51
N ALA A 178 0.73 14.78 -13.31
CA ALA A 178 1.19 16.14 -13.05
C ALA A 178 2.02 16.28 -11.77
N ASN A 179 1.84 15.40 -10.77
CA ASN A 179 2.57 15.42 -9.51
C ASN A 179 3.93 14.71 -9.60
N TRP A 180 4.20 13.99 -10.70
CA TRP A 180 5.45 13.25 -10.91
C TRP A 180 6.56 14.16 -11.43
N HIS A 181 7.01 15.10 -10.59
CA HIS A 181 8.16 15.94 -10.88
C HIS A 181 9.47 15.21 -10.56
N ILE A 182 9.81 14.22 -11.38
CA ILE A 182 11.06 13.46 -11.24
C ILE A 182 12.16 14.15 -12.04
N GLN A 183 12.92 15.02 -11.39
CA GLN A 183 14.14 15.61 -11.95
C GLN A 183 15.36 14.82 -11.46
N ASN A 184 16.43 14.77 -12.27
CA ASN A 184 17.74 14.20 -11.92
C ASN A 184 17.79 12.69 -11.62
N LEU A 185 16.76 11.92 -11.97
CA LEU A 185 16.85 10.45 -11.96
C LEU A 185 17.20 9.91 -13.35
N SER A 186 18.00 8.85 -13.38
CA SER A 186 18.21 8.06 -14.60
C SER A 186 16.87 7.51 -15.10
N ARG A 187 16.74 7.27 -16.41
CA ARG A 187 15.53 6.70 -17.01
C ARG A 187 15.10 5.39 -16.33
N ARG A 188 16.07 4.53 -15.99
CA ARG A 188 15.84 3.29 -15.23
C ARG A 188 15.20 3.58 -13.86
N ASN A 189 15.73 4.53 -13.09
CA ASN A 189 15.18 4.87 -11.78
C ASN A 189 13.83 5.57 -11.86
N GLN A 190 13.56 6.35 -12.91
CA GLN A 190 12.22 6.90 -13.16
C GLN A 190 11.20 5.78 -13.38
N LEU A 191 11.55 4.77 -14.19
CA LEU A 191 10.70 3.61 -14.43
C LEU A 191 10.50 2.77 -13.16
N ASN A 192 11.58 2.48 -12.43
CA ASN A 192 11.50 1.76 -11.16
C ASN A 192 10.62 2.48 -10.15
N TRP A 193 10.69 3.80 -10.09
CA TRP A 193 9.85 4.54 -9.17
C TRP A 193 8.38 4.58 -9.57
N LYS A 194 8.08 4.72 -10.87
CA LYS A 194 6.71 4.58 -11.37
C LYS A 194 6.14 3.20 -11.08
N GLU A 195 6.93 2.16 -11.35
CA GLU A 195 6.49 0.79 -11.09
C GLU A 195 6.33 0.52 -9.59
N ALA A 196 7.22 1.02 -8.72
CA ALA A 196 7.10 0.86 -7.28
C ALA A 196 5.75 1.36 -6.79
N ALA A 197 5.31 2.56 -7.23
CA ALA A 197 4.00 3.07 -6.89
C ALA A 197 2.88 2.19 -7.43
N LEU A 198 2.99 1.71 -8.67
CA LEU A 198 1.99 0.80 -9.25
C LEU A 198 1.86 -0.51 -8.47
N ILE A 199 2.98 -1.16 -8.14
CA ILE A 199 2.99 -2.41 -7.37
C ILE A 199 2.41 -2.15 -5.97
N HIS A 200 2.75 -1.02 -5.35
CA HIS A 200 2.23 -0.61 -4.04
C HIS A 200 0.70 -0.48 -4.03
N GLU A 201 0.12 0.24 -4.99
CA GLU A 201 -1.33 0.41 -5.06
C GLU A 201 -2.07 -0.90 -5.40
N VAL A 202 -1.47 -1.78 -6.20
CA VAL A 202 -2.01 -3.15 -6.40
C VAL A 202 -1.97 -3.95 -5.10
N GLY A 203 -0.95 -3.76 -4.25
CA GLY A 203 -0.90 -4.36 -2.91
C GLY A 203 -2.07 -3.89 -2.03
N HIS A 204 -2.40 -2.61 -2.06
CA HIS A 204 -3.57 -2.05 -1.38
C HIS A 204 -4.90 -2.66 -1.85
N ALA A 205 -5.06 -2.87 -3.17
CA ALA A 205 -6.21 -3.56 -3.73
C ALA A 205 -6.33 -5.02 -3.25
N LEU A 206 -5.20 -5.71 -3.04
CA LEU A 206 -5.15 -7.06 -2.46
C LEU A 206 -5.47 -7.09 -0.94
N GLY A 207 -5.65 -5.94 -0.30
CA GLY A 207 -5.92 -5.81 1.13
C GLY A 207 -4.67 -5.72 2.01
N ILE A 208 -3.52 -5.40 1.43
CA ILE A 208 -2.27 -5.20 2.17
C ILE A 208 -2.24 -3.73 2.62
N PRO A 209 -2.17 -3.43 3.93
CA PRO A 209 -2.04 -2.06 4.42
C PRO A 209 -0.64 -1.52 4.10
N HIS A 210 -0.42 -0.24 4.39
CA HIS A 210 0.94 0.26 4.50
C HIS A 210 1.71 -0.58 5.52
N LEU A 211 2.86 -1.09 5.09
CA LEU A 211 3.83 -1.80 5.93
C LEU A 211 4.96 -0.85 6.31
N GLY A 212 5.69 -1.20 7.36
CA GLY A 212 6.67 -0.31 7.96
C GLY A 212 6.00 0.83 8.74
N GLY A 213 6.29 0.87 10.04
CA GLY A 213 5.94 1.96 10.93
C GLY A 213 7.23 2.48 11.54
N GLY A 214 7.34 3.79 11.79
CA GLY A 214 8.44 4.37 12.56
C GLY A 214 8.62 3.70 13.94
N PRO A 215 9.48 4.24 14.82
CA PRO A 215 9.91 3.58 16.06
C PRO A 215 8.82 3.06 17.01
N LEU A 216 7.56 3.45 16.82
CA LEU A 216 6.39 3.10 17.62
C LEU A 216 5.26 2.41 16.82
N GLY A 217 5.50 1.90 15.60
CA GLY A 217 4.47 1.27 14.77
C GLY A 217 3.58 2.25 14.00
N ASN A 218 3.80 3.56 14.14
CA ASN A 218 3.12 4.58 13.34
C ASN A 218 3.61 4.53 11.89
N ASN A 219 2.72 4.37 10.90
CA ASN A 219 3.01 4.34 9.45
C ASN A 219 4.29 5.10 9.05
N ALA A 220 5.24 4.44 8.36
CA ALA A 220 6.52 5.01 7.90
C ALA A 220 6.35 6.33 7.14
N ALA A 221 5.20 6.54 6.48
CA ALA A 221 4.82 7.80 5.85
C ALA A 221 4.72 8.97 6.85
N LYS A 222 4.21 8.73 8.06
CA LYS A 222 4.16 9.73 9.13
C LYS A 222 5.54 10.00 9.75
N ALA A 223 6.44 9.03 9.72
CA ALA A 223 7.80 9.17 10.22
C ALA A 223 8.77 9.80 9.20
N GLY A 224 8.36 9.93 7.93
CA GLY A 224 9.19 10.51 6.87
C GLY A 224 10.41 9.65 6.50
N VAL A 225 10.42 8.37 6.87
CA VAL A 225 11.56 7.47 6.65
C VAL A 225 11.35 6.68 5.37
N GLN A 226 12.32 6.78 4.45
CA GLN A 226 12.36 5.99 3.24
C GLN A 226 13.01 4.63 3.53
N THR A 227 12.40 3.55 3.06
CA THR A 227 12.86 2.18 3.36
C THR A 227 12.98 1.32 2.10
N VAL A 228 13.53 0.12 2.27
CA VAL A 228 13.60 -0.91 1.22
C VAL A 228 12.29 -1.68 1.07
N GLU A 229 11.36 -1.52 2.00
CA GLU A 229 10.06 -2.20 2.02
C GLU A 229 9.12 -1.54 1.01
N LEU A 230 8.64 -2.30 0.03
CA LEU A 230 7.79 -1.80 -1.04
C LEU A 230 6.47 -1.23 -0.51
N MET A 231 5.84 -1.92 0.44
CA MET A 231 4.56 -1.46 1.02
C MET A 231 4.74 -0.35 2.07
N ALA A 232 5.97 0.17 2.25
CA ALA A 232 6.27 1.36 3.03
C ALA A 232 6.54 2.57 2.11
N VAL A 233 7.14 3.64 2.65
CA VAL A 233 7.64 4.75 1.83
C VAL A 233 8.88 4.30 1.06
N TRP A 234 8.68 3.90 -0.19
CA TRP A 234 9.76 3.52 -1.10
C TRP A 234 10.15 4.68 -2.03
N SER A 235 11.44 4.87 -2.25
CA SER A 235 11.95 5.83 -3.24
C SER A 235 13.39 5.50 -3.67
N VAL A 236 13.81 6.05 -4.80
CA VAL A 236 15.14 5.82 -5.38
C VAL A 236 15.76 7.13 -5.86
N GLY A 237 17.08 7.27 -5.64
CA GLY A 237 17.87 8.39 -6.14
C GLY A 237 17.49 9.76 -5.57
N ARG A 238 16.74 9.80 -4.46
CA ARG A 238 16.48 11.00 -3.68
C ARG A 238 17.36 11.00 -2.42
N VAL A 239 17.57 12.18 -1.85
CA VAL A 239 18.23 12.30 -0.54
C VAL A 239 17.42 11.51 0.48
N GLY A 240 18.11 10.65 1.24
CA GLY A 240 17.50 9.75 2.20
C GLY A 240 17.04 8.39 1.65
N SER A 241 17.11 8.16 0.33
CA SER A 241 16.71 6.88 -0.25
C SER A 241 17.74 5.81 0.07
N PRO A 242 17.34 4.62 0.54
CA PRO A 242 18.24 3.50 0.70
C PRO A 242 19.00 3.19 -0.61
N PRO A 243 20.34 3.07 -0.58
CA PRO A 243 21.13 2.74 -1.78
C PRO A 243 20.66 1.45 -2.47
N GLU A 244 20.13 0.49 -1.70
CA GLU A 244 19.60 -0.79 -2.20
C GLU A 244 18.47 -0.61 -3.20
N ASN A 245 17.70 0.49 -3.11
CA ASN A 245 16.60 0.78 -4.02
C ASN A 245 17.07 1.12 -5.44
N ALA A 246 18.37 1.47 -5.62
CA ALA A 246 18.96 1.64 -6.94
C ALA A 246 19.08 0.31 -7.72
N LEU A 247 18.93 -0.83 -7.04
CA LEU A 247 18.92 -2.16 -7.66
C LEU A 247 17.54 -2.55 -8.20
N GLY A 248 16.51 -1.76 -7.94
CA GLY A 248 15.12 -2.04 -8.30
C GLY A 248 14.23 -2.27 -7.08
N VAL A 249 12.98 -2.62 -7.35
CA VAL A 249 11.91 -2.81 -6.36
C VAL A 249 11.91 -4.27 -5.90
N LYS A 250 12.13 -4.51 -4.62
CA LYS A 250 12.25 -5.86 -4.06
C LYS A 250 11.09 -6.17 -3.12
N SER A 251 10.52 -7.35 -3.26
CA SER A 251 9.61 -7.90 -2.25
C SER A 251 10.38 -8.29 -1.00
N THR A 252 9.74 -8.22 0.16
CA THR A 252 10.30 -8.73 1.41
C THR A 252 9.47 -9.88 1.98
N ALA A 253 9.99 -10.51 3.05
CA ALA A 253 9.22 -11.48 3.81
C ALA A 253 7.95 -10.85 4.43
N MET A 254 7.98 -9.54 4.70
CA MET A 254 6.85 -8.81 5.26
C MET A 254 5.71 -8.70 4.25
N ASP A 255 6.03 -8.36 2.99
CA ASP A 255 5.04 -8.31 1.90
C ASP A 255 4.37 -9.67 1.71
N ALA A 256 5.18 -10.74 1.67
CA ALA A 256 4.72 -12.12 1.51
C ALA A 256 3.86 -12.59 2.69
N ALA A 257 4.29 -12.33 3.93
CA ALA A 257 3.53 -12.70 5.12
C ALA A 257 2.21 -11.92 5.20
N THR A 258 2.22 -10.63 4.88
CA THR A 258 0.99 -9.83 4.91
C THR A 258 0.02 -10.26 3.81
N LEU A 259 0.51 -10.58 2.60
CA LEU A 259 -0.33 -11.17 1.56
C LEU A 259 -0.95 -12.50 2.00
N ALA A 260 -0.19 -13.36 2.69
CA ALA A 260 -0.71 -14.61 3.24
C ALA A 260 -1.82 -14.38 4.27
N LEU A 261 -1.70 -13.36 5.12
CA LEU A 261 -2.74 -12.99 6.09
C LEU A 261 -3.96 -12.35 5.42
N ALA A 262 -3.75 -11.43 4.47
CA ALA A 262 -4.79 -10.79 3.69
C ALA A 262 -5.65 -11.83 2.95
N GLY A 263 -5.01 -12.84 2.35
CA GLY A 263 -5.66 -13.96 1.67
C GLY A 263 -6.65 -14.78 2.52
N LEU A 264 -6.55 -14.71 3.86
CA LEU A 264 -7.49 -15.35 4.78
C LEU A 264 -8.77 -14.55 5.00
N SER A 265 -8.76 -13.28 4.63
CA SER A 265 -9.87 -12.33 4.76
C SER A 265 -10.64 -12.11 3.46
N TRP A 266 -10.22 -12.73 2.35
CA TRP A 266 -10.90 -12.63 1.07
C TRP A 266 -12.23 -13.39 1.08
N GLN A 267 -13.15 -13.04 0.16
CA GLN A 267 -14.45 -13.72 0.04
C GLN A 267 -14.30 -15.23 -0.20
N ARG A 268 -13.24 -15.62 -0.93
CA ARG A 268 -12.74 -17.00 -0.97
C ARG A 268 -11.35 -17.03 -0.33
N PRO A 269 -11.26 -17.39 0.96
CA PRO A 269 -9.99 -17.51 1.64
C PRO A 269 -9.06 -18.51 0.97
N ARG A 270 -7.78 -18.20 0.84
CA ARG A 270 -6.79 -19.07 0.19
C ARG A 270 -5.46 -19.07 0.91
N ARG A 271 -4.75 -20.19 0.78
CA ARG A 271 -3.35 -20.29 1.22
C ARG A 271 -2.44 -19.62 0.20
N LEU A 272 -1.70 -18.59 0.60
CA LEU A 272 -0.80 -17.83 -0.27
C LEU A 272 0.61 -17.75 0.32
N ALA A 273 1.61 -17.45 -0.51
CA ALA A 273 2.98 -17.10 -0.10
C ALA A 273 3.60 -18.04 0.96
N SER A 274 3.24 -19.33 0.95
CA SER A 274 3.58 -20.27 2.02
C SER A 274 5.09 -20.54 2.15
N GLY A 275 5.86 -20.23 1.10
CA GLY A 275 7.31 -20.29 1.14
C GLY A 275 7.94 -19.40 2.22
N VAL A 276 7.25 -18.34 2.65
CA VAL A 276 7.74 -17.44 3.70
C VAL A 276 7.93 -18.15 5.05
N LEU A 277 7.11 -19.16 5.34
CA LEU A 277 7.20 -19.97 6.56
C LEU A 277 8.33 -21.00 6.53
N GLN A 278 8.84 -21.32 5.34
CA GLN A 278 9.89 -22.32 5.14
C GLN A 278 11.28 -21.67 5.03
N LYS A 279 11.39 -20.36 5.24
CA LYS A 279 12.60 -19.56 4.97
C LYS A 279 13.11 -19.70 3.53
N MET A 280 12.27 -20.20 2.61
CA MET A 280 12.53 -20.21 1.17
C MET A 280 12.05 -18.90 0.55
N ASN A 281 12.48 -17.77 1.12
CA ASN A 281 11.97 -16.45 0.78
C ASN A 281 12.37 -16.08 -0.65
N ARG A 282 11.55 -16.45 -1.63
CA ARG A 282 11.72 -15.96 -3.00
C ARG A 282 11.68 -14.44 -2.98
N VAL A 283 12.81 -13.81 -3.28
CA VAL A 283 12.89 -12.36 -3.46
C VAL A 283 12.48 -12.10 -4.89
N VAL A 284 11.32 -11.46 -5.04
CA VAL A 284 10.85 -10.95 -6.33
C VAL A 284 11.47 -9.57 -6.52
N LEU A 285 12.17 -9.40 -7.63
CA LEU A 285 12.78 -8.15 -8.03
C LEU A 285 12.10 -7.66 -9.30
N TYR A 286 11.56 -6.46 -9.26
CA TYR A 286 11.31 -5.68 -10.45
C TYR A 286 12.48 -4.73 -10.70
N ASP A 287 12.97 -4.71 -11.92
CA ASP A 287 13.90 -3.69 -12.39
C ASP A 287 13.71 -3.42 -13.88
N ASN A 288 13.41 -2.17 -14.22
CA ASN A 288 13.34 -1.66 -15.59
C ASN A 288 12.47 -2.52 -16.54
N GLY A 289 11.26 -2.86 -16.10
CA GLY A 289 10.31 -3.68 -16.86
C GLY A 289 10.52 -5.19 -16.76
N GLN A 290 11.54 -5.65 -16.02
CA GLN A 290 11.81 -7.07 -15.82
C GLN A 290 11.43 -7.50 -14.41
N VAL A 291 10.65 -8.56 -14.30
CA VAL A 291 10.33 -9.22 -13.03
C VAL A 291 11.06 -10.56 -12.96
N THR A 292 11.93 -10.69 -11.98
CA THR A 292 12.75 -11.87 -11.71
C THR A 292 12.51 -12.39 -10.31
N THR A 293 12.75 -13.68 -10.10
CA THR A 293 12.71 -14.30 -8.77
C THR A 293 14.07 -14.86 -8.45
N THR A 294 14.62 -14.48 -7.29
CA THR A 294 15.86 -15.04 -6.76
C THR A 294 15.59 -15.73 -5.44
N ARG A 295 16.43 -16.69 -5.05
CA ARG A 295 16.49 -17.15 -3.65
C ARG A 295 17.41 -16.18 -2.90
N PRO A 296 17.17 -15.88 -1.62
CA PRO A 296 18.14 -15.15 -0.83
C PRO A 296 19.39 -16.03 -0.77
N ASN A 297 20.56 -15.45 -1.02
CA ASN A 297 21.82 -16.11 -0.72
C ASN A 297 21.98 -16.28 0.79
#